data_AF-H5SMC4-F1
#
_entry.id   AF-H5SMC4-F1
#
_cell.length_a   1.000
_cell.length_b   1.000
_cell.length_c   1.000
_cell.angle_alpha   90.00
_cell.angle_beta   90.00
_cell.angle_gamma   90.00
#
_symmetry.space_group_name_H-M   'P 1'
#
loop_
_entity.id
_entity.type
_entity.pdbx_description
1 polymer ?
#
loop_
_entity_poly.entity_id
_entity_poly.type
_entity_poly.pdbx_seq_one_letter_code
_entity_poly.pdbx_strand_id
1 'polypeptide(L)'
;FHAVGPVWRGGGYGEEELLASCYRACMRLAQEYGVSTIAFPAISCGAYGFPVERAAPIAIATIAQALKENPKLQKVYLVCFDRATYQAYQEALTHLQGPIDAD
;
A
#
# COMPACT_ATOMS: atom_id res chain seq x y z
N PHE A 1 -9.47 10.57 0.25
CA PHE A 1 -9.81 9.97 -1.06
C PHE A 1 -10.59 8.69 -0.84
N HIS A 2 -11.47 8.32 -1.76
CA HIS A 2 -12.16 7.03 -1.73
C HIS A 2 -11.61 6.15 -2.85
N ALA A 3 -11.30 4.89 -2.54
CA ALA A 3 -10.83 3.91 -3.50
C ALA A 3 -11.64 2.62 -3.33
N VAL A 4 -12.06 2.04 -4.45
CA VAL A 4 -12.77 0.76 -4.48
C VAL A 4 -11.75 -0.30 -4.87
N GLY A 5 -11.25 -1.04 -3.88
CA GLY A 5 -10.30 -2.11 -4.12
C GLY A 5 -10.91 -3.30 -4.87
N PRO A 6 -10.10 -4.18 -5.47
CA PRO A 6 -10.58 -5.39 -6.10
C PRO A 6 -11.07 -6.41 -5.06
N VAL A 7 -12.09 -7.20 -5.42
CA VAL A 7 -12.43 -8.44 -4.71
C VAL A 7 -11.43 -9.52 -5.13
N TRP A 8 -10.86 -10.23 -4.17
CA TRP A 8 -9.95 -11.33 -4.43
C TRP A 8 -10.65 -12.53 -5.06
N ARG A 9 -10.15 -13.01 -6.20
CA ARG A 9 -10.69 -14.17 -6.93
C ARG A 9 -9.62 -15.22 -7.23
N GLY A 10 -8.52 -15.22 -6.48
CA GLY A 10 -7.42 -16.18 -6.62
C GLY A 10 -6.21 -15.66 -7.40
N GLY A 11 -6.21 -14.39 -7.84
CA GLY A 11 -5.04 -13.74 -8.45
C GLY A 11 -4.91 -13.92 -9.97
N GLY A 12 -5.89 -14.56 -10.61
CA GLY A 12 -5.91 -14.80 -12.05
C GLY A 12 -6.64 -13.71 -12.85
N TYR A 13 -7.15 -12.66 -12.21
CA TYR A 13 -8.01 -11.64 -12.81
C TYR A 13 -7.40 -10.23 -12.76
N GLY A 14 -6.08 -10.15 -12.52
CA GLY A 14 -5.36 -8.87 -12.46
C GLY A 14 -5.58 -8.10 -11.14
N GLU A 15 -6.02 -8.78 -10.07
CA GLU A 15 -6.33 -8.14 -8.80
C GLU A 15 -5.14 -7.38 -8.21
N GLU A 16 -3.93 -7.89 -8.38
CA GLU A 16 -2.72 -7.23 -7.87
C GLU A 16 -2.51 -5.85 -8.50
N GLU A 17 -2.66 -5.76 -9.81
CA GLU A 17 -2.52 -4.50 -10.54
C GLU A 17 -3.69 -3.55 -10.27
N LEU A 18 -4.91 -4.08 -10.12
CA LEU A 18 -6.06 -3.29 -9.67
C LEU A 18 -5.84 -2.71 -8.27
N LEU A 19 -5.28 -3.49 -7.34
CA LEU A 19 -4.93 -3.02 -6.00
C LEU A 19 -3.84 -1.92 -6.08
N ALA A 20 -2.79 -2.14 -6.86
CA ALA A 20 -1.74 -1.14 -7.09
C ALA A 20 -2.34 0.17 -7.66
N SER A 21 -3.27 0.06 -8.61
CA SER A 21 -3.95 1.22 -9.21
C SER A 21 -4.72 2.05 -8.18
N CYS A 22 -5.30 1.44 -7.15
CA CYS A 22 -6.01 2.14 -6.07
C CYS A 22 -5.05 3.07 -5.29
N TYR A 23 -3.87 2.55 -4.94
CA TYR A 23 -2.83 3.33 -4.26
C TYR A 23 -2.31 4.44 -5.17
N ARG A 24 -1.94 4.14 -6.43
CA ARG A 24 -1.45 5.16 -7.38
C ARG A 24 -2.46 6.28 -7.60
N ALA A 25 -3.74 5.96 -7.75
CA ALA A 25 -4.79 6.96 -7.93
C ALA A 25 -4.91 7.89 -6.71
N CYS A 26 -4.89 7.33 -5.48
CA CYS A 26 -4.92 8.15 -4.26
C CYS A 26 -3.67 9.01 -4.10
N MET A 27 -2.49 8.48 -4.41
CA MET A 27 -1.22 9.21 -4.32
C MET A 27 -1.14 10.35 -5.34
N ARG A 28 -1.62 10.12 -6.57
CA ARG A 28 -1.74 11.16 -7.60
C ARG A 28 -2.69 12.28 -7.15
N LEU A 29 -3.85 11.94 -6.59
CA LEU A 29 -4.78 12.94 -6.05
C LEU A 29 -4.17 13.68 -4.85
N ALA A 30 -3.40 13.00 -4.00
CA ALA A 30 -2.68 13.63 -2.90
C ALA A 30 -1.72 14.72 -3.43
N GLN A 31 -1.00 14.42 -4.50
CA GLN A 31 -0.12 15.38 -5.18
C GLN A 31 -0.90 16.57 -5.75
N GLU A 32 -1.98 16.29 -6.48
CA GLU A 32 -2.83 17.30 -7.13
C GLU A 32 -3.41 18.30 -6.14
N TYR A 33 -3.87 17.81 -4.98
CA TYR A 33 -4.45 18.65 -3.92
C TYR A 33 -3.43 19.16 -2.90
N GLY A 34 -2.14 18.95 -3.11
CA GLY A 34 -1.08 19.44 -2.22
C GLY A 34 -1.12 18.83 -0.80
N VAL A 35 -1.60 17.60 -0.67
CA VAL A 35 -1.64 16.86 0.59
C VAL A 35 -0.22 16.47 1.01
N SER A 36 0.17 16.83 2.23
CA SER A 36 1.50 16.50 2.79
C SER A 36 1.52 15.20 3.60
N THR A 37 0.36 14.71 4.05
CA THR A 37 0.24 13.48 4.84
C THR A 37 -1.04 12.72 4.46
N ILE A 38 -0.92 11.41 4.25
CA ILE A 38 -2.04 10.51 3.94
C ILE A 38 -1.96 9.24 4.76
N ALA A 39 -3.11 8.64 5.08
CA ALA A 39 -3.19 7.34 5.76
C ALA A 39 -3.99 6.36 4.89
N PHE A 40 -3.52 5.12 4.81
CA PHE A 40 -4.21 4.03 4.12
C PHE A 40 -4.51 2.89 5.08
N PRO A 41 -5.72 2.30 5.03
CA PRO A 41 -5.94 0.98 5.58
C PRO A 41 -5.32 -0.10 4.66
N ALA A 42 -5.36 -1.35 5.09
CA ALA A 42 -5.08 -2.51 4.24
C ALA A 42 -6.22 -2.71 3.22
N ILE A 43 -6.15 -1.99 2.08
CA ILE A 43 -7.18 -2.00 1.03
C ILE A 43 -7.41 -3.45 0.57
N SER A 44 -8.69 -3.80 0.40
CA SER A 44 -9.18 -5.14 0.03
C SER A 44 -8.90 -6.31 1.01
N CYS A 45 -8.18 -6.11 2.11
CA CYS A 45 -7.78 -7.20 3.02
C CYS A 45 -8.85 -7.61 4.05
N GLY A 46 -10.00 -6.93 4.06
CA GLY A 46 -11.16 -7.27 4.89
C GLY A 46 -12.19 -8.10 4.12
N ALA A 47 -13.42 -7.58 4.01
CA ALA A 47 -14.54 -8.27 3.33
C ALA A 47 -14.26 -8.66 1.86
N TYR A 48 -13.28 -8.04 1.19
CA TYR A 48 -12.89 -8.35 -0.19
C TYR A 48 -11.86 -9.48 -0.28
N GLY A 49 -11.36 -9.98 0.86
CA GLY A 49 -10.63 -11.23 0.97
C GLY A 49 -9.24 -11.26 0.34
N PHE A 50 -8.63 -10.11 0.05
CA PHE A 50 -7.27 -10.07 -0.51
C PHE A 50 -6.26 -10.53 0.55
N PRO A 51 -5.43 -11.57 0.28
CA PRO A 51 -4.44 -12.04 1.24
C PRO A 51 -3.46 -10.93 1.61
N VAL A 52 -3.33 -10.63 2.90
CA VAL A 52 -2.55 -9.47 3.35
C VAL A 52 -1.07 -9.61 3.02
N GLU A 53 -0.56 -10.84 2.99
CA GLU A 53 0.82 -11.19 2.62
C GLU A 53 1.12 -10.88 1.14
N ARG A 54 0.09 -10.88 0.29
CA ARG A 54 0.20 -10.46 -1.12
C ARG A 54 -0.08 -8.97 -1.29
N ALA A 55 -1.04 -8.42 -0.54
CA ALA A 55 -1.41 -7.01 -0.62
C ALA A 55 -0.31 -6.08 -0.08
N ALA A 56 0.37 -6.49 1.00
CA ALA A 56 1.35 -5.65 1.68
C ALA A 56 2.54 -5.26 0.79
N PRO A 57 3.20 -6.20 0.06
CA PRO A 57 4.24 -5.85 -0.92
C PRO A 57 3.76 -4.87 -1.99
N ILE A 58 2.54 -5.04 -2.49
CA ILE A 58 1.95 -4.18 -3.52
C ILE A 58 1.77 -2.76 -2.98
N ALA A 59 1.18 -2.62 -1.79
CA ALA A 59 0.98 -1.33 -1.15
C ALA A 59 2.33 -0.62 -0.89
N ILE A 60 3.28 -1.32 -0.27
CA ILE A 60 4.60 -0.79 0.10
C ILE A 60 5.36 -0.33 -1.14
N ALA A 61 5.48 -1.19 -2.16
CA ALA A 61 6.23 -0.86 -3.38
C ALA A 61 5.58 0.33 -4.12
N THR A 62 4.25 0.33 -4.24
CA THR A 62 3.52 1.41 -4.92
C THR A 62 3.65 2.74 -4.19
N ILE A 63 3.51 2.74 -2.87
CA ILE A 63 3.64 3.94 -2.04
C ILE A 63 5.08 4.48 -2.10
N ALA A 64 6.08 3.61 -1.96
CA ALA A 64 7.48 4.00 -1.99
C ALA A 64 7.88 4.62 -3.34
N GLN A 65 7.39 4.05 -4.45
CA GLN A 65 7.61 4.62 -5.78
C GLN A 65 6.96 6.01 -5.91
N ALA A 66 5.70 6.15 -5.49
CA ALA A 66 4.98 7.42 -5.57
C ALA A 66 5.58 8.52 -4.67
N LEU A 67 6.18 8.15 -3.53
CA LEU A 67 6.89 9.09 -2.65
C LEU A 67 8.16 9.63 -3.29
N LYS A 68 8.89 8.83 -4.08
CA LYS A 68 10.07 9.29 -4.83
C LYS A 68 9.70 10.35 -5.89
N GLU A 69 8.50 10.25 -6.45
CA GLU A 69 8.01 11.10 -7.53
C GLU A 69 7.32 12.38 -7.02
N ASN A 70 6.97 12.45 -5.73
CA ASN A 70 6.21 13.56 -5.16
C ASN A 70 6.84 14.09 -3.85
N PRO A 71 7.73 15.09 -3.91
CA PRO A 71 8.40 15.64 -2.73
C PRO A 71 7.46 16.41 -1.78
N LYS A 72 6.23 16.77 -2.21
CA LYS A 72 5.26 17.45 -1.35
C LYS A 72 4.57 16.50 -0.37
N LEU A 73 4.47 15.22 -0.73
CA LEU A 73 3.90 14.20 0.15
C LEU A 73 4.99 13.69 1.08
N GLN A 74 4.99 14.17 2.32
CA GLN A 74 6.07 13.95 3.27
C GLN A 74 5.91 12.66 4.08
N LYS A 75 4.66 12.22 4.29
CA LYS A 75 4.39 11.07 5.17
C LYS A 75 3.19 10.26 4.71
N VAL A 76 3.35 8.94 4.79
CA VAL A 76 2.28 7.96 4.58
C VAL A 76 2.17 7.07 5.81
N TYR A 77 0.96 6.94 6.35
CA TYR A 77 0.65 6.00 7.43
C TYR A 77 -0.03 4.75 6.85
N LEU A 78 0.48 3.58 7.19
CA LEU A 78 -0.20 2.31 6.96
C LEU A 78 -0.91 1.89 8.25
N VAL A 79 -2.23 2.03 8.27
CA VAL A 79 -3.06 1.81 9.46
C VAL A 79 -3.44 0.35 9.54
N CYS A 80 -2.82 -0.35 10.50
CA CYS A 80 -3.03 -1.78 10.73
C CYS A 80 -4.13 -1.97 11.77
N PHE A 81 -5.17 -2.74 11.44
CA PHE A 81 -6.22 -3.09 12.40
C PHE A 81 -5.76 -4.18 13.37
N ASP A 82 -4.91 -5.09 12.91
CA ASP A 82 -4.41 -6.23 13.68
C ASP A 82 -2.89 -6.41 13.52
N ARG A 83 -2.37 -7.36 14.30
CA ARG A 83 -0.94 -7.69 14.33
C ARG A 83 -0.47 -8.38 13.04
N ALA A 84 -1.32 -9.20 12.41
CA ALA A 84 -0.96 -9.91 11.18
C ALA A 84 -0.69 -8.92 10.03
N THR A 85 -1.55 -7.92 9.88
CA THR A 85 -1.38 -6.83 8.92
C THR A 85 -0.11 -6.04 9.19
N TYR A 86 0.16 -5.73 10.47
CA TYR A 86 1.39 -5.04 10.86
C TYR A 86 2.64 -5.84 10.47
N GLN A 87 2.66 -7.14 10.76
CA GLN A 87 3.77 -8.03 10.41
C GLN A 87 3.98 -8.12 8.90
N ALA A 88 2.90 -8.30 8.12
CA ALA A 88 2.99 -8.35 6.66
C ALA A 88 3.57 -7.05 6.07
N TYR A 89 3.20 -5.88 6.61
CA TYR A 89 3.82 -4.62 6.20
C TYR A 89 5.28 -4.48 6.62
N GLN A 90 5.63 -4.90 7.83
CA GLN A 90 7.03 -4.90 8.28
C GLN A 90 7.89 -5.78 7.39
N GLU A 91 7.45 -7.00 7.09
CA GLU A 91 8.15 -7.92 6.20
C GLU A 91 8.31 -7.31 4.81
N ALA A 92 7.23 -6.79 4.21
CA ALA A 92 7.28 -6.14 2.91
C ALA A 92 8.24 -4.93 2.89
N LEU A 93 8.28 -4.14 3.95
CA LEU A 93 9.19 -3.00 4.07
C LEU A 93 10.65 -3.43 4.16
N THR A 94 10.95 -4.45 4.97
CA THR A 94 12.30 -5.04 5.08
C THR A 94 12.77 -5.54 3.72
N HIS A 95 11.93 -6.25 2.96
CA HIS A 95 12.30 -6.72 1.63
C HIS A 95 12.56 -5.57 0.63
N LEU A 96 11.83 -4.46 0.74
CA LEU A 96 12.03 -3.30 -0.13
C LEU A 96 13.36 -2.57 0.16
N GLN A 97 13.76 -2.50 1.42
CA GLN A 97 14.96 -1.77 1.86
C GLN A 97 16.26 -2.59 1.68
N GLY A 98 16.17 -3.89 1.39
CA GLY A 98 17.29 -4.82 1.49
C GLY A 98 17.49 -5.29 2.93
N PRO A 99 18.46 -6.19 3.22
CA PRO A 99 18.82 -6.51 4.60
C PRO A 99 19.10 -5.20 5.33
N ILE A 100 18.36 -4.96 6.42
CA ILE A 100 18.74 -3.93 7.38
C ILE A 100 20.01 -4.48 8.01
N ASP A 101 21.17 -3.95 7.62
CA ASP A 101 22.38 -4.16 8.40
C ASP A 101 22.07 -3.69 9.82
N ALA A 102 22.03 -4.66 10.73
CA ALA A 102 21.74 -4.45 12.13
C ALA A 102 23.02 -3.88 12.77
N ASP A 103 23.19 -2.57 12.65
CA ASP A 103 24.11 -1.77 13.47
C ASP A 103 23.41 -1.23 14.72
#